data_AF-A0A3P1N285-F1
#
_entry.id   AF-A0A3P1N285-F1
#
_cell.length_a   1.000
_cell.length_b   1.000
_cell.length_c   1.000
_cell.angle_alpha   90.00
_cell.angle_beta   90.00
_cell.angle_gamma   90.00
#
_symmetry.space_group_name_H-M   'P 1'
#
loop_
_entity.id
_entity.type
_entity.pdbx_description
1 polymer ?
#
loop_
_entity_poly.entity_id
_entity_poly.type
_entity_poly.pdbx_seq_one_letter_code
_entity_poly.pdbx_strand_id
1 'polypeptide(L)'
;MFSGIAEIFYISKVETIVDTELRLLPNLFKLQVPDLAHVIIINQYRAMPDVFAKHKGKRLMPEAVALHSTLTFMKNYSSENSLVIQGEDCLGALKIVCLKLAQRAASLPTTQMEAAFMQEEILPVFLSFLQKDEL
;
A
#
# COMPACT_ATOMS: atom_id res chain seq x y z
N MET A 1 -11.39 15.22 1.09
CA MET A 1 -12.48 15.15 0.09
C MET A 1 -11.79 15.24 -1.26
N PHE A 2 -11.87 14.20 -2.09
CA PHE A 2 -11.11 14.08 -3.35
C PHE A 2 -11.54 15.15 -4.37
N SER A 3 -10.60 15.68 -5.16
CA SER A 3 -10.79 16.95 -5.89
C SER A 3 -11.36 16.82 -7.32
N GLY A 4 -11.71 15.61 -7.77
CA GLY A 4 -12.44 15.40 -9.03
C GLY A 4 -12.77 13.93 -9.34
N ILE A 5 -13.75 13.71 -10.22
CA ILE A 5 -14.25 12.37 -10.60
C ILE A 5 -13.12 11.43 -11.06
N ALA A 6 -12.20 11.91 -11.90
CA ALA A 6 -11.07 11.12 -12.39
C ALA A 6 -10.01 10.80 -11.32
N GLU A 7 -9.94 11.59 -10.24
CA GLU A 7 -9.11 11.28 -9.08
C GLU A 7 -9.79 10.22 -8.22
N ILE A 8 -11.09 10.35 -7.97
CA ILE A 8 -11.89 9.36 -7.25
C ILE A 8 -11.77 7.98 -7.92
N PHE A 9 -12.00 7.89 -9.24
CA PHE A 9 -11.87 6.63 -9.97
C PHE A 9 -10.47 6.02 -9.85
N TYR A 10 -9.42 6.84 -9.87
CA TYR A 10 -8.06 6.36 -9.71
C TYR A 10 -7.83 5.82 -8.30
N ILE A 11 -8.26 6.56 -7.28
CA ILE A 11 -8.12 6.15 -5.87
C ILE A 11 -8.92 4.87 -5.60
N SER A 12 -10.15 4.78 -6.09
CA SER A 12 -10.96 3.54 -6.00
C SER A 12 -10.29 2.36 -6.70
N LYS A 13 -9.55 2.58 -7.81
CA LYS A 13 -8.75 1.52 -8.45
C LYS A 13 -7.60 1.06 -7.56
N VAL A 14 -6.89 1.97 -6.92
CA VAL A 14 -5.83 1.63 -5.95
C VAL A 14 -6.42 0.84 -4.77
N GLU A 15 -7.53 1.31 -4.21
CA GLU A 15 -8.25 0.65 -3.11
C GLU A 15 -8.66 -0.78 -3.49
N THR A 16 -9.23 -0.95 -4.70
CA THR A 16 -9.64 -2.26 -5.21
C THR A 16 -8.47 -3.23 -5.32
N ILE A 17 -7.28 -2.75 -5.71
CA ILE A 17 -6.07 -3.60 -5.78
C ILE A 17 -5.69 -4.10 -4.39
N VAL A 18 -5.69 -3.22 -3.37
CA VAL A 18 -5.40 -3.61 -1.98
C VAL A 18 -6.45 -4.60 -1.46
N ASP A 19 -7.74 -4.29 -1.64
CA ASP A 19 -8.85 -5.16 -1.22
C ASP A 19 -8.78 -6.55 -1.89
N THR A 20 -8.42 -6.60 -3.17
CA THR A 20 -8.23 -7.87 -3.89
C THR A 20 -7.14 -8.72 -3.23
N GLU A 21 -5.96 -8.13 -2.94
CA GLU A 21 -4.88 -8.90 -2.31
C GLU A 21 -5.22 -9.35 -0.88
N LEU A 22 -5.94 -8.53 -0.11
CA LEU A 22 -6.46 -8.91 1.22
C LEU A 22 -7.42 -10.10 1.13
N ARG A 23 -8.34 -10.10 0.17
CA ARG A 23 -9.31 -11.21 -0.02
C ARG A 23 -8.66 -12.50 -0.51
N LEU A 24 -7.55 -12.39 -1.24
CA LEU A 24 -6.77 -13.52 -1.75
C LEU A 24 -5.76 -14.07 -0.73
N LEU A 25 -5.79 -13.60 0.51
CA LEU A 25 -4.98 -14.18 1.58
C LEU A 25 -5.39 -15.64 1.85
N PRO A 26 -4.41 -16.52 2.14
CA PRO A 26 -4.70 -17.87 2.61
C PRO A 26 -5.56 -17.82 3.88
N ASN A 27 -6.36 -18.86 4.12
CA ASN A 27 -7.30 -18.87 5.26
C ASN A 27 -6.63 -18.60 6.62
N LEU A 28 -5.36 -19.00 6.81
CA LEU A 28 -4.60 -18.75 8.05
C LEU A 28 -4.24 -17.28 8.27
N PHE A 29 -4.25 -16.46 7.22
CA PHE A 29 -3.91 -15.03 7.26
C PHE A 29 -5.11 -14.14 6.92
N LYS A 30 -6.31 -14.71 6.75
CA LYS A 30 -7.51 -13.92 6.49
C LYS A 30 -7.82 -13.06 7.69
N LEU A 31 -7.89 -11.76 7.45
CA LEU A 31 -8.28 -10.75 8.42
C LEU A 31 -9.80 -10.58 8.40
N GLN A 32 -10.43 -10.41 9.56
CA GLN A 32 -11.84 -10.05 9.69
C GLN A 32 -12.01 -8.56 10.01
N VAL A 33 -11.12 -7.73 9.46
CA VAL A 33 -11.16 -6.27 9.59
C VAL A 33 -11.92 -5.69 8.38
N PRO A 34 -13.20 -5.32 8.51
CA PRO A 34 -13.95 -4.71 7.43
C PRO A 34 -13.30 -3.38 7.03
N ASP A 35 -13.40 -3.06 5.74
CA ASP A 35 -12.92 -1.79 5.16
C ASP A 35 -11.42 -1.50 5.37
N LEU A 36 -10.59 -2.51 5.68
CA LEU A 36 -9.16 -2.32 5.90
C LEU A 36 -8.47 -1.67 4.69
N ALA A 37 -8.83 -2.08 3.47
CA ALA A 37 -8.33 -1.44 2.25
C ALA A 37 -8.66 0.07 2.23
N HIS A 38 -9.89 0.44 2.57
CA HIS A 38 -10.31 1.84 2.65
C HIS A 38 -9.50 2.61 3.69
N VAL A 39 -9.30 2.04 4.88
CA VAL A 39 -8.53 2.65 5.96
C VAL A 39 -7.07 2.88 5.54
N ILE A 40 -6.45 1.92 4.84
CA ILE A 40 -5.10 2.06 4.27
C ILE A 40 -5.04 3.27 3.31
N ILE A 41 -6.00 3.37 2.39
CA ILE A 41 -6.03 4.46 1.40
C ILE A 41 -6.27 5.82 2.05
N ILE A 42 -7.17 5.91 3.03
CA ILE A 42 -7.40 7.15 3.78
C ILE A 42 -6.16 7.57 4.58
N ASN A 43 -5.42 6.60 5.16
CA ASN A 43 -4.15 6.90 5.82
C ASN A 43 -3.13 7.48 4.83
N GLN A 44 -2.95 6.84 3.67
CA GLN A 44 -2.05 7.35 2.62
C GLN A 44 -2.47 8.75 2.18
N TYR A 45 -3.76 9.00 1.94
CA TYR A 45 -4.24 10.30 1.47
C TYR A 45 -3.98 11.41 2.50
N ARG A 46 -4.06 11.09 3.80
CA ARG A 46 -3.73 12.04 4.87
C ARG A 46 -2.22 12.27 5.02
N ALA A 47 -1.42 11.22 4.83
CA ALA A 47 0.03 11.30 5.00
C ALA A 47 0.74 11.97 3.82
N MET A 48 0.36 11.59 2.59
CA MET A 48 0.99 12.07 1.36
C MET A 48 -0.01 11.93 0.19
N PRO A 49 -0.89 12.94 -0.02
CA PRO A 49 -1.91 12.91 -1.07
C PRO A 49 -1.32 12.99 -2.49
N ASP A 50 -0.10 13.51 -2.63
CA ASP A 50 0.54 13.73 -3.93
C ASP A 50 0.78 12.45 -4.73
N VAL A 51 0.87 11.28 -4.07
CA VAL A 51 0.97 9.98 -4.77
C VAL A 51 -0.29 9.68 -5.60
N PHE A 52 -1.42 10.30 -5.26
CA PHE A 52 -2.67 10.22 -6.00
C PHE A 52 -2.85 11.37 -6.99
N ALA A 53 -1.87 12.26 -7.16
CA ALA A 53 -1.94 13.36 -8.10
C ALA A 53 -1.50 12.94 -9.51
N LYS A 54 -1.60 13.87 -10.46
CA LYS A 54 -0.97 13.73 -11.79
C LYS A 54 0.36 14.47 -11.78
N HIS A 55 1.42 13.83 -12.27
CA HIS A 55 2.69 14.46 -12.57
C HIS A 55 2.86 14.55 -14.07
N LYS A 56 2.98 15.78 -14.60
CA LYS A 56 3.10 16.05 -16.05
C LYS A 56 1.99 15.35 -16.87
N GLY A 57 0.76 15.35 -16.35
CA GLY A 57 -0.42 14.76 -16.98
C GLY A 57 -0.58 13.24 -16.81
N LYS A 58 0.42 12.54 -16.26
CA LYS A 58 0.38 11.09 -16.01
C LYS A 58 0.26 10.79 -14.52
N ARG A 59 -0.36 9.66 -14.19
CA ARG A 59 -0.42 9.14 -12.81
C ARG A 59 0.61 8.04 -12.66
N LEU A 60 1.03 7.78 -11.42
CA LEU A 60 1.77 6.57 -11.09
C LEU A 60 0.92 5.33 -11.40
N MET A 61 1.56 4.22 -11.72
CA MET A 61 0.87 2.92 -11.78
C MET A 61 0.13 2.64 -10.45
N PRO A 62 -1.16 2.24 -10.50
CA PRO A 62 -1.95 1.95 -9.30
C PRO A 62 -1.32 0.91 -8.38
N GLU A 63 -0.63 -0.08 -8.94
CA GLU A 63 0.04 -1.14 -8.18
C GLU A 63 1.19 -0.62 -7.30
N ALA A 64 1.99 0.33 -7.80
CA ALA A 64 3.04 0.96 -7.01
C ALA A 64 2.44 1.84 -5.90
N VAL A 65 1.35 2.55 -6.19
CA VAL A 65 0.66 3.35 -5.16
C VAL A 65 -0.02 2.46 -4.12
N ALA A 66 -0.58 1.31 -4.50
CA ALA A 66 -1.15 0.33 -3.57
C ALA A 66 -0.08 -0.23 -2.63
N LEU A 67 1.09 -0.59 -3.19
CA LEU A 67 2.24 -1.03 -2.40
C LEU A 67 2.69 0.05 -1.42
N HIS A 68 2.91 1.27 -1.92
CA HIS A 68 3.34 2.39 -1.09
C HIS A 68 2.32 2.72 0.02
N SER A 69 1.02 2.68 -0.29
CA SER A 69 -0.06 2.90 0.68
C SER A 69 -0.03 1.86 1.79
N THR A 70 0.13 0.59 1.43
CA THR A 70 0.17 -0.51 2.41
C THR A 70 1.42 -0.42 3.29
N LEU A 71 2.59 -0.14 2.70
CA LEU A 71 3.84 0.06 3.42
C LEU A 71 3.80 1.27 4.36
N THR A 72 3.24 2.39 3.90
CA THR A 72 3.06 3.61 4.70
C THR A 72 2.13 3.36 5.87
N PHE A 73 1.02 2.66 5.62
CA PHE A 73 0.09 2.26 6.68
C PHE A 73 0.78 1.38 7.74
N MET A 74 1.51 0.36 7.31
CA MET A 74 2.29 -0.47 8.22
C MET A 74 3.29 0.38 9.01
N LYS A 75 3.98 1.33 8.36
CA LYS A 75 5.02 2.14 9.00
C LYS A 75 4.44 3.03 10.09
N ASN A 76 3.26 3.59 9.83
CA ASN A 76 2.57 4.52 10.72
C ASN A 76 1.92 3.81 11.93
N TYR A 77 1.50 2.56 11.78
CA TYR A 77 0.74 1.85 12.82
C TYR A 77 1.47 0.65 13.43
N SER A 78 2.60 0.21 12.89
CA SER A 78 3.40 -0.84 13.52
C SER A 78 4.11 -0.28 14.76
N SER A 79 3.75 -0.77 15.94
CA SER A 79 4.52 -0.58 17.17
C SER A 79 5.07 -1.93 17.62
N GLU A 80 6.37 -2.02 17.90
CA GLU A 80 6.99 -3.18 18.57
C GLU A 80 6.54 -4.53 17.98
N ASN A 81 6.65 -4.69 16.65
CA ASN A 81 6.32 -5.90 15.90
C ASN A 81 4.86 -6.37 15.93
N SER A 82 3.92 -5.48 16.25
CA SER A 82 2.48 -5.75 16.12
C SER A 82 1.76 -4.62 15.39
N LEU A 83 0.67 -4.96 14.69
CA LEU A 83 -0.24 -3.98 14.10
C LEU A 83 -1.67 -4.45 14.38
N VAL A 84 -2.18 -4.07 15.55
CA VAL A 84 -3.49 -4.52 16.02
C VAL A 84 -4.59 -3.57 15.57
N ILE A 85 -5.53 -4.04 14.75
CA ILE A 85 -6.73 -3.31 14.34
C ILE A 85 -7.93 -4.11 14.76
N GLN A 86 -8.84 -3.48 15.52
CA GLN A 86 -10.05 -4.13 16.03
C GLN A 86 -9.78 -5.45 16.77
N GLY A 87 -8.61 -5.57 17.41
CA GLY A 87 -8.21 -6.77 18.15
C GLY A 87 -7.50 -7.85 17.32
N GLU A 88 -7.33 -7.66 16.01
CA GLU A 88 -6.59 -8.57 15.13
C GLU A 88 -5.20 -8.03 14.79
N ASP A 89 -4.17 -8.86 14.98
CA ASP A 89 -2.83 -8.53 14.50
C ASP A 89 -2.76 -8.72 12.97
N CYS A 90 -2.70 -7.59 12.27
CA CYS A 90 -2.70 -7.53 10.82
C CYS A 90 -1.29 -7.56 10.24
N LEU A 91 -0.22 -7.49 11.05
CA LEU A 91 1.13 -7.24 10.55
C LEU A 91 1.61 -8.33 9.58
N GLY A 92 1.47 -9.61 9.97
CA GLY A 92 1.88 -10.75 9.13
C GLY A 92 1.13 -10.82 7.81
N ALA A 93 -0.19 -10.61 7.85
CA ALA A 93 -1.04 -10.57 6.67
C ALA A 93 -0.66 -9.43 5.72
N LEU A 94 -0.41 -8.22 6.26
CA LEU A 94 0.01 -7.06 5.48
C LEU A 94 1.43 -7.22 4.89
N LYS A 95 2.36 -7.88 5.59
CA LYS A 95 3.67 -8.27 5.02
C LYS A 95 3.47 -9.14 3.77
N ILE A 96 2.55 -10.13 3.80
CA ILE A 96 2.25 -10.98 2.64
C ILE A 96 1.63 -10.16 1.50
N VAL A 97 0.67 -9.28 1.79
CA VAL A 97 0.07 -8.38 0.80
C VAL A 97 1.13 -7.50 0.13
N CYS A 98 2.02 -6.89 0.90
CA CYS A 98 3.13 -6.08 0.37
C CYS A 98 4.02 -6.88 -0.59
N LEU A 99 4.36 -8.13 -0.26
CA LEU A 99 5.15 -8.99 -1.15
C LEU A 99 4.43 -9.26 -2.48
N LYS A 100 3.13 -9.56 -2.44
CA LYS A 100 2.35 -9.78 -3.67
C LYS A 100 2.22 -8.51 -4.51
N LEU A 101 1.98 -7.37 -3.88
CA LEU A 101 1.93 -6.08 -4.56
C LEU A 101 3.28 -5.71 -5.18
N ALA A 102 4.40 -5.98 -4.49
CA ALA A 102 5.75 -5.77 -5.02
C ALA A 102 6.03 -6.66 -6.25
N GLN A 103 5.68 -7.94 -6.19
CA GLN A 103 5.81 -8.85 -7.34
C GLN A 103 4.98 -8.37 -8.54
N ARG A 104 3.74 -7.95 -8.30
CA ARG A 104 2.86 -7.44 -9.34
C ARG A 104 3.40 -6.14 -9.94
N ALA A 105 3.85 -5.21 -9.11
CA ALA A 105 4.44 -3.96 -9.57
C ALA A 105 5.71 -4.19 -10.41
N ALA A 106 6.58 -5.12 -9.98
CA ALA A 106 7.79 -5.47 -10.71
C ALA A 106 7.52 -6.18 -12.05
N SER A 107 6.36 -6.83 -12.22
CA SER A 107 5.98 -7.51 -13.46
C SER A 107 5.46 -6.57 -14.56
N LEU A 108 5.13 -5.32 -14.20
CA LEU A 108 4.55 -4.36 -15.13
C LEU A 108 5.65 -3.52 -15.80
N PRO A 109 5.44 -3.07 -17.06
CA PRO A 109 6.34 -2.11 -17.69
C PRO A 109 6.39 -0.82 -16.88
N THR A 110 7.59 -0.38 -16.52
CA THR A 110 7.80 0.80 -15.69
C THR A 110 8.34 1.96 -16.51
N THR A 111 7.79 3.14 -16.28
CA THR A 111 8.32 4.41 -16.77
C THR A 111 9.44 4.89 -15.85
N GLN A 112 10.26 5.83 -16.34
CA GLN A 112 11.32 6.44 -15.53
C GLN A 112 10.77 7.11 -14.25
N MET A 113 9.58 7.71 -14.32
CA MET A 113 8.90 8.31 -13.17
C MET A 113 8.54 7.25 -12.12
N GLU A 114 8.05 6.10 -12.54
CA GLU A 114 7.72 4.99 -11.63
C GLU A 114 8.99 4.34 -11.06
N ALA A 115 10.04 4.21 -11.86
CA ALA A 115 11.33 3.73 -11.37
C ALA A 115 11.89 4.65 -10.27
N ALA A 116 11.84 5.97 -10.46
CA ALA A 116 12.24 6.94 -9.45
C ALA A 116 11.38 6.82 -8.17
N PHE A 117 10.05 6.80 -8.32
CA PHE A 117 9.14 6.64 -7.19
C PHE A 117 9.39 5.35 -6.40
N MET A 118 9.62 4.22 -7.08
CA MET A 118 9.93 2.96 -6.41
C MET A 118 11.26 3.01 -5.64
N GLN A 119 12.28 3.70 -6.16
CA GLN A 119 13.57 3.84 -5.51
C GLN A 119 13.56 4.83 -4.34
N GLU A 120 12.85 5.94 -4.49
CA GLU A 120 12.89 7.06 -3.53
C GLU A 120 11.85 6.91 -2.41
N GLU A 121 10.67 6.37 -2.70
CA GLU A 121 9.56 6.32 -1.75
C GLU A 121 9.27 4.90 -1.25
N ILE A 122 9.31 3.89 -2.12
CA ILE A 122 8.96 2.50 -1.75
C ILE A 122 10.12 1.78 -1.09
N LEU A 123 11.30 1.77 -1.71
CA LEU A 123 12.44 0.99 -1.26
C LEU A 123 12.87 1.33 0.18
N PRO A 124 12.97 2.61 0.60
CA PRO A 124 13.40 2.93 1.97
C PRO A 124 12.42 2.41 3.03
N VAL A 125 11.11 2.51 2.75
CA VAL A 125 10.08 2.00 3.66
C VAL A 125 10.13 0.49 3.71
N PHE A 126 10.27 -0.18 2.57
CA PHE A 126 10.40 -1.63 2.50
C PHE A 126 11.62 -2.15 3.29
N LEU A 127 12.78 -1.54 3.12
CA LEU A 127 14.01 -1.92 3.85
C LEU A 127 13.88 -1.72 5.36
N SER A 128 13.13 -0.70 5.81
CA SER A 128 12.91 -0.47 7.25
C SER A 128 12.16 -1.61 7.95
N PHE A 129 11.42 -2.43 7.21
CA PHE A 129 10.76 -3.63 7.75
C PHE A 129 11.67 -4.85 7.78
N LEU A 130 12.66 -4.93 6.89
CA LEU A 130 13.63 -6.04 6.88
C LEU A 130 14.64 -5.91 8.01
N GLN A 131 15.07 -4.68 8.33
CA GLN A 131 16.06 -4.43 9.39
C GLN A 131 15.49 -4.65 10.81
N LYS A 132 14.17 -4.65 10.98
CA LYS A 132 13.51 -4.86 12.29
C LYS A 132 13.41 -6.33 12.69
N ASP A 133 13.60 -7.26 11.77
CA ASP A 133 13.47 -8.71 12.02
C ASP A 133 14.83 -9.37 12.42
N GLU A 134 15.93 -8.59 12.58
CA GLU A 134 17.30 -9.08 12.90
C GLU A 134 17.77 -8.85 14.36
N LEU A 135 16.90 -8.50 15.31
CA LEU A 135 17.25 -8.29 16.73
C LEU A 135 16.43 -9.17 17.68
#